data_AF-A0A0D9NNV3-F1
#
_entry.id   AF-A0A0D9NNV3-F1
#
_cell.length_a   1.000
_cell.length_b   1.000
_cell.length_c   1.000
_cell.angle_alpha   90.00
_cell.angle_beta   90.00
_cell.angle_gamma   90.00
#
_symmetry.space_group_name_H-M   'P 1'
#
loop_
_entity.id
_entity.type
_entity.pdbx_description
1 polymer ?
#
loop_
_entity_poly.entity_id
_entity_poly.type
_entity_poly.pdbx_seq_one_letter_code
_entity_poly.pdbx_strand_id
1 'polypeptide(L)'
;MPKFLWFGQECDYFALVHELLGPSLEDLLNYCDRRFSLKTILLIADQAISRIEFIHSKGLLHRDIKPDNFLLGVGKRGNILYTIDFGLAKEYRDVEHYRTLEGRVLCGTARYASINNHNGREQSWSDDLESLGYVLLYFARGSLPWQGIKAATDKEKWERVKSYKKTLSVEELCSGLPEEFSTYINYARSLGFQDKPNYAYLRRLFRRLFASKGFKYDNVFDWTEKRFYELRGKADEPIMEQGSDSNDA
;
A
#
# COMPACT_ATOMS: atom_id res chain seq x y z
N MET A 1 -5.00 -3.05 12.40
CA MET A 1 -4.14 -4.22 12.66
C MET A 1 -5.05 -5.40 12.97
N PRO A 2 -4.74 -6.62 12.49
CA PRO A 2 -5.54 -7.81 12.80
C PRO A 2 -5.48 -8.13 14.29
N LYS A 3 -6.51 -8.81 14.81
CA LYS A 3 -6.47 -9.29 16.20
C LYS A 3 -5.44 -10.41 16.34
N PHE A 4 -4.50 -10.24 17.26
CA PHE A 4 -3.60 -11.31 17.70
C PHE A 4 -4.38 -12.36 18.49
N LEU A 5 -4.13 -13.64 18.20
CA LEU A 5 -4.81 -14.76 18.87
C LEU A 5 -3.84 -15.58 19.72
N TRP A 6 -2.66 -15.92 19.19
CA TRP A 6 -1.69 -16.74 19.90
C TRP A 6 -0.28 -16.62 19.31
N PHE A 7 0.74 -16.83 20.14
CA PHE A 7 2.13 -17.00 19.72
C PHE A 7 2.81 -18.04 20.61
N GLY A 8 3.58 -18.93 20.01
CA GLY A 8 4.35 -19.94 20.73
C GLY A 8 5.18 -20.80 19.79
N GLN A 9 5.86 -21.78 20.37
CA GLN A 9 6.63 -22.77 19.63
C GLN A 9 5.84 -24.07 19.56
N GLU A 10 5.72 -24.62 18.36
CA GLU A 10 5.15 -25.94 18.09
C GLU A 10 6.21 -26.75 17.33
N CYS A 11 6.75 -27.79 17.97
CA CYS A 11 7.91 -28.54 17.49
C CYS A 11 9.09 -27.60 17.14
N ASP A 12 9.55 -27.63 15.89
CA ASP A 12 10.69 -26.84 15.39
C ASP A 12 10.28 -25.46 14.83
N TYR A 13 9.01 -25.06 15.00
CA TYR A 13 8.48 -23.83 14.41
C TYR A 13 7.96 -22.87 15.47
N PHE A 14 8.25 -21.57 15.30
CA PHE A 14 7.48 -20.52 15.94
C PHE A 14 6.23 -20.25 15.11
N ALA A 15 5.07 -20.31 15.75
CA ALA A 15 3.78 -20.07 15.11
C ALA A 15 3.13 -18.81 15.70
N LEU A 16 2.70 -17.93 14.80
CA LEU A 16 1.93 -16.73 15.10
C LEU A 16 0.53 -16.90 14.52
N VAL A 17 -0.49 -16.87 15.38
CA VAL A 17 -1.89 -16.97 14.98
C VAL A 17 -2.55 -15.61 15.16
N HIS A 18 -3.15 -15.12 14.10
CA HIS A 18 -3.94 -13.90 14.11
C HIS A 18 -5.23 -14.08 13.29
N GLU A 19 -6.11 -13.10 13.41
CA GLU A 19 -7.33 -13.02 12.64
C GLU A 19 -7.10 -13.19 11.12
N LEU A 20 -7.90 -14.04 10.49
CA LEU A 20 -7.93 -14.20 9.03
C LEU A 20 -8.48 -12.93 8.38
N LEU A 21 -7.78 -12.46 7.35
CA LEU A 21 -8.13 -11.29 6.56
C LEU A 21 -8.49 -11.69 5.12
N GLY A 22 -9.03 -10.73 4.37
CA GLY A 22 -9.30 -10.85 2.95
C GLY A 22 -8.04 -10.61 2.09
N PRO A 23 -8.22 -10.39 0.78
CA PRO A 23 -7.11 -10.20 -0.16
C PRO A 23 -6.28 -8.94 0.15
N SER A 24 -5.02 -8.95 -0.29
CA SER A 24 -4.15 -7.78 -0.26
C SER A 24 -4.54 -6.76 -1.33
N LEU A 25 -4.05 -5.52 -1.21
CA LEU A 25 -4.22 -4.53 -2.27
C LEU A 25 -3.48 -4.92 -3.56
N GLU A 26 -2.42 -5.73 -3.51
CA GLU A 26 -1.77 -6.25 -4.73
C GLU A 26 -2.67 -7.26 -5.44
N ASP A 27 -3.29 -8.18 -4.69
CA ASP A 27 -4.25 -9.15 -5.24
C ASP A 27 -5.43 -8.43 -5.93
N LEU A 28 -5.97 -7.42 -5.25
CA LEU A 28 -7.08 -6.61 -5.76
C LEU A 28 -6.67 -5.77 -6.97
N LEU A 29 -5.43 -5.27 -6.99
CA LEU A 29 -4.91 -4.53 -8.13
C LEU A 29 -4.81 -5.44 -9.36
N ASN A 30 -4.32 -6.67 -9.18
CA ASN A 30 -4.27 -7.66 -10.26
C ASN A 30 -5.69 -8.06 -10.71
N TYR A 31 -6.62 -8.22 -9.78
CA TYR A 31 -8.03 -8.49 -10.10
C TYR A 31 -8.68 -7.33 -10.87
N CYS A 32 -8.29 -6.08 -10.63
CA CYS A 32 -8.76 -4.90 -11.36
C CYS A 32 -7.85 -4.50 -12.54
N ASP A 33 -7.25 -5.48 -13.23
CA ASP A 33 -6.51 -5.25 -14.48
C ASP A 33 -5.34 -4.27 -14.32
N ARG A 34 -4.70 -4.33 -13.14
CA ARG A 34 -3.51 -3.60 -12.73
C ARG A 34 -3.65 -2.07 -12.61
N ARG A 35 -4.87 -1.52 -12.57
CA ARG A 35 -5.07 -0.08 -12.32
C ARG A 35 -6.32 0.14 -11.47
N PHE A 36 -6.23 1.10 -10.55
CA PHE A 36 -7.39 1.58 -9.82
C PHE A 36 -7.90 2.91 -10.35
N SER A 37 -9.20 3.14 -10.19
CA SER A 37 -9.84 4.44 -10.38
C SER A 37 -9.36 5.42 -9.32
N LEU A 38 -9.45 6.71 -9.64
CA LEU A 38 -9.12 7.77 -8.68
C LEU A 38 -9.98 7.66 -7.40
N LYS A 39 -11.27 7.31 -7.53
CA LYS A 39 -12.16 7.13 -6.37
C LYS A 39 -11.60 6.07 -5.41
N THR A 40 -11.25 4.90 -5.94
CA THR A 40 -10.68 3.78 -5.16
C THR A 40 -9.36 4.17 -4.49
N ILE A 41 -8.46 4.84 -5.22
CA ILE A 41 -7.16 5.28 -4.68
C ILE A 41 -7.34 6.26 -3.50
N LEU A 42 -8.28 7.20 -3.60
CA LEU A 42 -8.53 8.18 -2.55
C LEU A 42 -9.19 7.55 -1.30
N LEU A 43 -10.07 6.55 -1.48
CA LEU A 43 -10.61 5.77 -0.36
C LEU A 43 -9.52 4.96 0.35
N ILE A 44 -8.60 4.35 -0.40
CA ILE A 44 -7.44 3.64 0.13
C ILE A 44 -6.53 4.62 0.89
N ALA A 45 -6.20 5.76 0.30
CA ALA A 45 -5.30 6.75 0.88
C ALA A 45 -5.76 7.22 2.27
N ASP A 46 -7.06 7.50 2.43
CA ASP A 46 -7.62 7.93 3.72
C ASP A 46 -7.42 6.90 4.84
N GLN A 47 -7.65 5.62 4.52
CA GLN A 47 -7.47 4.54 5.48
C GLN A 47 -6.00 4.24 5.73
N ALA A 48 -5.18 4.17 4.67
CA ALA A 48 -3.75 3.86 4.77
C ALA A 48 -2.98 4.90 5.60
N ILE A 49 -3.23 6.20 5.40
CA ILE A 49 -2.64 7.26 6.23
C ILE A 49 -3.07 7.08 7.69
N SER A 50 -4.34 6.74 7.95
CA SER A 50 -4.82 6.48 9.31
C SER A 50 -4.17 5.24 9.95
N ARG A 51 -3.80 4.21 9.16
CA ARG A 51 -3.07 3.04 9.65
C ARG A 51 -1.63 3.37 10.01
N ILE A 52 -0.94 4.12 9.15
CA ILE A 52 0.43 4.59 9.40
C ILE A 52 0.45 5.50 10.63
N GLU A 53 -0.46 6.47 10.72
CA GLU A 53 -0.62 7.35 11.88
C GLU A 53 -0.78 6.55 13.19
N PHE A 54 -1.60 5.49 13.16
CA PHE A 54 -1.79 4.63 14.31
C PHE A 54 -0.51 3.86 14.69
N ILE A 55 0.23 3.30 13.73
CA ILE A 55 1.51 2.62 13.98
C ILE A 55 2.51 3.60 14.61
N HIS A 56 2.65 4.79 14.02
CA HIS A 56 3.53 5.84 14.53
C HIS A 56 3.12 6.30 15.93
N SER A 57 1.83 6.34 16.24
CA SER A 57 1.33 6.67 17.60
C SER A 57 1.74 5.67 18.67
N LYS A 58 2.13 4.45 18.28
CA LYS A 58 2.67 3.42 19.17
C LYS A 58 4.20 3.47 19.29
N GLY A 59 4.84 4.47 18.70
CA GLY A 59 6.29 4.62 18.72
C GLY A 59 7.02 3.68 17.76
N LEU A 60 6.33 3.16 16.74
CA LEU A 60 6.88 2.23 15.75
C LEU A 60 6.94 2.88 14.37
N LEU A 61 7.92 2.47 13.58
CA LEU A 61 7.92 2.58 12.11
C LEU A 61 7.59 1.21 11.53
N HIS A 62 6.87 1.18 10.42
CA HIS A 62 6.56 -0.04 9.69
C HIS A 62 7.74 -0.51 8.82
N ARG A 63 8.40 0.42 8.09
CA ARG A 63 9.59 0.21 7.25
C ARG A 63 9.44 -0.71 6.03
N ASP A 64 8.27 -1.31 5.82
CA ASP A 64 7.94 -2.05 4.59
C ASP A 64 6.52 -1.77 4.08
N ILE A 65 6.23 -0.48 3.85
CA ILE A 65 4.96 -0.02 3.27
C ILE A 65 4.90 -0.45 1.79
N LYS A 66 4.03 -1.42 1.48
CA LYS A 66 3.81 -1.98 0.15
C LYS A 66 2.37 -2.51 0.01
N PRO A 67 1.83 -2.69 -1.21
CA PRO A 67 0.46 -3.15 -1.43
C PRO A 67 0.14 -4.48 -0.74
N ASP A 68 1.09 -5.42 -0.74
CA ASP A 68 0.95 -6.75 -0.13
C ASP A 68 0.69 -6.70 1.39
N ASN A 69 1.18 -5.66 2.07
CA ASN A 69 1.03 -5.51 3.52
C ASN A 69 -0.25 -4.77 3.92
N PHE A 70 -1.08 -4.38 2.95
CA PHE A 70 -2.40 -3.82 3.18
C PHE A 70 -3.49 -4.80 2.72
N LEU A 71 -4.28 -5.31 3.66
CA LEU A 71 -5.32 -6.31 3.39
C LEU A 71 -6.70 -5.76 3.74
N LEU A 72 -7.74 -6.21 3.06
CA LEU A 72 -9.12 -5.94 3.49
C LEU A 72 -9.55 -6.88 4.60
N GLY A 73 -10.52 -6.46 5.41
CA GLY A 73 -11.21 -7.36 6.31
C GLY A 73 -12.11 -8.36 5.56
N VAL A 74 -12.76 -9.25 6.30
CA VAL A 74 -13.72 -10.21 5.76
C VAL A 74 -15.17 -9.86 6.16
N GLY A 75 -16.14 -10.30 5.37
CA GLY A 75 -17.57 -10.12 5.65
C GLY A 75 -17.96 -8.65 5.85
N LYS A 76 -18.57 -8.33 6.98
CA LYS A 76 -19.00 -6.96 7.33
C LYS A 76 -17.85 -5.94 7.44
N ARG A 77 -16.59 -6.40 7.51
CA ARG A 77 -15.39 -5.56 7.54
C ARG A 77 -14.66 -5.52 6.19
N GLY A 78 -15.29 -5.97 5.13
CA GLY A 78 -14.72 -6.03 3.78
C GLY A 78 -14.28 -4.68 3.20
N ASN A 79 -14.78 -3.56 3.72
CA ASN A 79 -14.36 -2.20 3.35
C ASN A 79 -13.28 -1.61 4.27
N ILE A 80 -12.84 -2.36 5.29
CA ILE A 80 -11.85 -1.89 6.26
C ILE A 80 -10.47 -2.39 5.84
N LEU A 81 -9.53 -1.46 5.68
CA LEU A 81 -8.14 -1.76 5.39
C LEU A 81 -7.41 -2.15 6.68
N TYR A 82 -6.53 -3.14 6.62
CA TYR A 82 -5.67 -3.62 7.67
C TYR A 82 -4.22 -3.50 7.22
N THR A 83 -3.31 -3.44 8.18
CA THR A 83 -1.86 -3.49 7.95
C THR A 83 -1.32 -4.70 8.69
N ILE A 84 -0.48 -5.47 8.02
CA ILE A 84 0.16 -6.71 8.50
C ILE A 84 1.68 -6.61 8.33
N ASP A 85 2.38 -7.68 8.75
CA ASP A 85 3.83 -7.84 8.59
C ASP A 85 4.68 -6.75 9.25
N PHE A 86 4.84 -6.90 10.57
CA PHE A 86 5.71 -6.07 11.40
C PHE A 86 7.12 -6.66 11.52
N GLY A 87 7.53 -7.59 10.63
CA GLY A 87 8.84 -8.26 10.73
C GLY A 87 10.03 -7.31 10.55
N LEU A 88 9.84 -6.18 9.87
CA LEU A 88 10.85 -5.12 9.71
C LEU A 88 10.56 -3.88 10.57
N ALA A 89 9.46 -3.90 11.33
CA ALA A 89 9.08 -2.79 12.17
C ALA A 89 10.14 -2.51 13.23
N LYS A 90 10.30 -1.23 13.57
CA LYS A 90 11.31 -0.80 14.53
C LYS A 90 10.76 0.26 15.43
N GLU A 91 11.10 0.20 16.72
CA GLU A 91 10.84 1.30 17.64
C GLU A 91 11.59 2.55 17.18
N TYR A 92 10.85 3.63 17.01
CA TYR A 92 11.42 4.97 16.86
C TYR A 92 11.55 5.57 18.26
N ARG A 93 12.50 5.04 19.02
CA ARG A 93 12.91 5.56 20.34
C ARG A 93 14.42 5.82 20.31
N ASP A 94 14.83 6.81 21.10
CA ASP A 94 16.22 7.25 21.27
C ASP A 94 16.85 7.96 20.04
N VAL A 95 16.18 9.02 19.61
CA VAL A 95 16.48 9.79 18.39
C VAL A 95 17.89 10.39 18.37
N GLU A 96 18.52 10.57 19.54
CA GLU A 96 19.86 11.13 19.68
C GLU A 96 20.94 10.14 19.23
N HIS A 97 20.77 8.84 19.51
CA HIS A 97 21.69 7.79 19.06
C HIS A 97 21.64 7.55 17.54
N TYR A 98 20.46 7.68 16.95
CA TYR A 98 20.23 7.33 15.54
C TYR A 98 20.50 8.46 14.54
N ARG A 99 20.60 9.72 15.00
CA ARG A 99 20.70 10.91 14.13
C ARG A 99 21.91 10.91 13.21
N THR A 100 22.99 10.22 13.59
CA THR A 100 24.28 10.20 12.87
C THR A 100 24.63 8.84 12.25
N LEU A 101 23.74 7.85 12.33
CA LEU A 101 24.00 6.52 11.80
C LEU A 101 23.74 6.48 10.29
N GLU A 102 24.83 6.56 9.52
CA GLU A 102 24.84 6.31 8.08
C GLU A 102 25.28 4.87 7.76
N GLY A 103 25.18 4.47 6.50
CA GLY A 103 25.63 3.15 6.04
C GLY A 103 24.69 2.00 6.38
N ARG A 104 23.40 2.29 6.67
CA ARG A 104 22.39 1.24 6.81
C ARG A 104 22.19 0.51 5.49
N VAL A 105 22.06 -0.80 5.57
CA VAL A 105 21.62 -1.62 4.43
C VAL A 105 20.15 -1.33 4.18
N LEU A 106 19.78 -1.15 2.90
CA LEU A 106 18.39 -1.03 2.50
C LEU A 106 17.60 -2.22 3.04
N CYS A 107 16.49 -1.94 3.71
CA CYS A 107 15.51 -2.96 4.09
C CYS A 107 14.15 -2.66 3.46
N GLY A 108 13.30 -3.68 3.45
CA GLY A 108 11.99 -3.62 2.81
C GLY A 108 12.10 -3.65 1.29
N THR A 109 11.01 -3.30 0.65
CA THR A 109 10.88 -3.46 -0.81
C THR A 109 11.44 -2.24 -1.55
N ALA A 110 12.59 -2.39 -2.24
CA ALA A 110 13.30 -1.30 -2.93
C ALA A 110 12.42 -0.45 -3.88
N ARG A 111 11.38 -1.06 -4.47
CA ARG A 111 10.39 -0.40 -5.33
C ARG A 111 9.68 0.74 -4.61
N TYR A 112 9.28 0.53 -3.35
CA TYR A 112 8.52 1.50 -2.55
C TYR A 112 9.38 2.23 -1.51
N ALA A 113 10.61 1.78 -1.25
CA ALA A 113 11.51 2.45 -0.31
C ALA A 113 11.75 3.94 -0.62
N SER A 114 11.78 4.78 0.41
CA SER A 114 12.13 6.21 0.29
C SER A 114 13.54 6.44 -0.28
N ILE A 115 13.79 7.66 -0.77
CA ILE A 115 15.12 8.08 -1.20
C ILE A 115 16.13 8.03 -0.02
N ASN A 116 15.70 8.35 1.19
CA ASN A 116 16.55 8.29 2.39
C ASN A 116 16.98 6.85 2.73
N ASN A 117 16.08 5.87 2.65
CA ASN A 117 16.40 4.46 2.83
C ASN A 117 17.42 3.98 1.78
N HIS A 118 17.25 4.38 0.51
CA HIS A 118 18.24 4.13 -0.56
C HIS A 118 19.61 4.81 -0.32
N ASN A 119 19.66 5.89 0.46
CA ASN A 119 20.90 6.55 0.86
C ASN A 119 21.54 5.91 2.10
N GLY A 120 20.96 4.84 2.65
CA GLY A 120 21.46 4.19 3.87
C GLY A 120 21.32 5.04 5.12
N ARG A 121 20.38 6.00 5.12
CA ARG A 121 20.01 6.76 6.32
C ARG A 121 19.07 5.94 7.19
N GLU A 122 19.10 6.18 8.49
CA GLU A 122 18.08 5.62 9.38
C GLU A 122 16.70 6.13 8.96
N GLN A 123 15.71 5.22 8.94
CA GLN A 123 14.35 5.57 8.58
C GLN A 123 13.63 6.30 9.73
N SER A 124 12.67 7.13 9.35
CA SER A 124 11.85 7.98 10.19
C SER A 124 10.38 7.92 9.74
N TRP A 125 9.51 8.73 10.34
CA TRP A 125 8.11 8.80 9.94
C TRP A 125 7.90 9.24 8.49
N SER A 126 8.81 10.05 7.94
CA SER A 126 8.72 10.52 6.55
C SER A 126 8.91 9.38 5.55
N ASP A 127 9.71 8.38 5.88
CA ASP A 127 10.02 7.25 5.01
C ASP A 127 8.81 6.34 4.76
N ASP A 128 8.01 6.06 5.79
CA ASP A 128 6.75 5.31 5.65
C ASP A 128 5.73 6.09 4.81
N LEU A 129 5.68 7.42 4.95
CA LEU A 129 4.79 8.28 4.16
C LEU A 129 5.24 8.42 2.71
N GLU A 130 6.53 8.63 2.45
CA GLU A 130 7.07 8.67 1.08
C GLU A 130 6.81 7.34 0.37
N SER A 131 7.00 6.22 1.08
CA SER A 131 6.69 4.88 0.58
C SER A 131 5.21 4.72 0.23
N LEU A 132 4.29 5.23 1.07
CA LEU A 132 2.86 5.25 0.74
C LEU A 132 2.58 6.10 -0.51
N GLY A 133 3.26 7.24 -0.68
CA GLY A 133 3.14 8.06 -1.89
C GLY A 133 3.45 7.26 -3.15
N TYR A 134 4.54 6.49 -3.14
CA TYR A 134 4.89 5.60 -4.26
C TYR A 134 3.87 4.47 -4.47
N VAL A 135 3.29 3.92 -3.40
CA VAL A 135 2.20 2.93 -3.49
C VAL A 135 0.95 3.52 -4.17
N LEU A 136 0.56 4.75 -3.82
CA LEU A 136 -0.60 5.40 -4.43
C LEU A 136 -0.38 5.71 -5.92
N LEU A 137 0.83 6.14 -6.30
CA LEU A 137 1.21 6.31 -7.71
C LEU A 137 1.23 4.99 -8.48
N TYR A 138 1.72 3.93 -7.85
CA TYR A 138 1.72 2.58 -8.41
C TYR A 138 0.29 2.13 -8.74
N PHE A 139 -0.69 2.37 -7.85
CA PHE A 139 -2.09 2.07 -8.13
C PHE A 139 -2.68 2.89 -9.30
N ALA A 140 -2.32 4.17 -9.41
CA ALA A 140 -2.83 5.04 -10.47
C ALA A 140 -2.30 4.66 -11.87
N ARG A 141 -1.04 4.24 -11.92
CA ARG A 141 -0.29 4.02 -13.17
C ARG A 141 -0.17 2.54 -13.56
N GLY A 142 -0.36 1.62 -12.62
CA GLY A 142 -0.13 0.18 -12.76
C GLY A 142 1.35 -0.23 -12.75
N SER A 143 2.25 0.73 -12.89
CA SER A 143 3.70 0.57 -12.71
C SER A 143 4.36 1.90 -12.31
N LEU A 144 5.54 1.81 -11.70
CA LEU A 144 6.43 2.92 -11.40
C LEU A 144 7.58 2.98 -12.42
N PRO A 145 8.12 4.17 -12.73
CA PRO A 145 9.14 4.34 -13.77
C PRO A 145 10.43 3.52 -13.57
N TRP A 146 10.72 3.13 -12.33
CA TRP A 146 11.88 2.32 -11.95
C TRP A 146 11.60 0.81 -11.84
N GLN A 147 10.50 0.32 -12.42
CA GLN A 147 10.23 -1.12 -12.52
C GLN A 147 10.87 -1.74 -13.77
N GLY A 148 11.12 -3.07 -13.72
CA GLY A 148 11.66 -3.81 -14.88
C GLY A 148 13.13 -3.53 -15.21
N ILE A 149 13.85 -2.80 -14.34
CA ILE A 149 15.27 -2.52 -14.53
C ILE A 149 16.07 -3.83 -14.49
N LYS A 150 16.73 -4.13 -15.61
CA LYS A 150 17.72 -5.21 -15.71
C LYS A 150 19.03 -4.76 -15.07
N ALA A 151 19.69 -5.64 -14.33
CA ALA A 151 21.01 -5.43 -13.74
C ALA A 151 21.66 -6.79 -13.49
N ALA A 152 22.99 -6.84 -13.38
CA ALA A 152 23.71 -8.08 -13.14
C ALA A 152 23.62 -8.53 -11.67
N THR A 153 23.44 -7.59 -10.76
CA THR A 153 23.33 -7.83 -9.32
C THR A 153 22.20 -7.01 -8.69
N ASP A 154 21.70 -7.44 -7.54
CA ASP A 154 20.70 -6.67 -6.79
C ASP A 154 21.23 -5.31 -6.34
N LYS A 155 22.53 -5.23 -5.98
CA LYS A 155 23.18 -3.96 -5.63
C LYS A 155 23.12 -2.96 -6.78
N GLU A 156 23.48 -3.40 -7.98
CA GLU A 156 23.39 -2.56 -9.19
C GLU A 156 21.95 -2.17 -9.50
N LYS A 157 21.00 -3.10 -9.35
CA LYS A 157 19.57 -2.84 -9.53
C LYS A 157 19.09 -1.75 -8.58
N TRP A 158 19.46 -1.81 -7.31
CA TRP A 158 19.06 -0.83 -6.30
C TRP A 158 19.68 0.55 -6.55
N GLU A 159 20.94 0.62 -6.95
CA GLU A 159 21.57 1.89 -7.33
C GLU A 159 20.90 2.51 -8.57
N ARG A 160 20.47 1.71 -9.55
CA ARG A 160 19.68 2.21 -10.68
C ARG A 160 18.31 2.74 -10.23
N VAL A 161 17.58 2.00 -9.39
CA VAL A 161 16.29 2.45 -8.82
C VAL A 161 16.46 3.77 -8.06
N LYS A 162 17.48 3.87 -7.23
CA LYS A 162 17.84 5.08 -6.48
C LYS A 162 18.13 6.25 -7.40
N SER A 163 18.91 6.02 -8.47
CA SER A 163 19.20 7.05 -9.47
C SER A 163 17.91 7.60 -10.08
N TYR A 164 17.01 6.73 -10.57
CA TYR A 164 15.71 7.14 -11.10
C TYR A 164 14.88 7.95 -10.10
N LYS A 165 14.82 7.52 -8.84
CA LYS A 165 14.06 8.23 -7.79
C LYS A 165 14.59 9.62 -7.48
N LYS A 166 15.91 9.83 -7.62
CA LYS A 166 16.56 11.12 -7.39
C LYS A 166 16.48 12.06 -8.59
N THR A 167 16.58 11.53 -9.80
CA THR A 167 16.65 12.36 -11.02
C THR A 167 15.27 12.76 -11.52
N LEU A 168 14.25 11.92 -11.31
CA LEU A 168 12.90 12.22 -11.75
C LEU A 168 12.25 13.25 -10.81
N SER A 169 11.83 14.38 -11.36
CA SER A 169 11.12 15.41 -10.59
C SER A 169 9.77 14.88 -10.09
N VAL A 170 9.24 15.50 -9.02
CA VAL A 170 7.92 15.10 -8.49
C VAL A 170 6.82 15.43 -9.50
N GLU A 171 7.00 16.50 -10.26
CA GLU A 171 6.11 16.96 -11.32
C GLU A 171 6.03 15.94 -12.46
N GLU A 172 7.18 15.44 -12.93
CA GLU A 172 7.22 14.37 -13.94
C GLU A 172 6.63 13.07 -13.41
N LEU A 173 6.95 12.71 -12.16
CA LEU A 173 6.46 11.49 -11.53
C LEU A 173 4.93 11.50 -11.38
N CYS A 174 4.35 12.66 -11.05
CA CYS A 174 2.91 12.86 -10.87
C CYS A 174 2.20 13.35 -12.14
N SER A 175 2.88 13.43 -13.28
CA SER A 175 2.31 13.94 -14.52
C SER A 175 1.04 13.19 -14.93
N GLY A 176 -0.02 13.97 -15.21
CA GLY A 176 -1.36 13.48 -15.55
C GLY A 176 -2.25 13.12 -14.35
N LEU A 177 -1.76 13.26 -13.11
CA LEU A 177 -2.54 13.07 -11.88
C LEU A 177 -2.91 14.42 -11.24
N PRO A 178 -3.92 14.45 -10.36
CA PRO A 178 -4.23 15.64 -9.57
C PRO A 178 -3.02 16.13 -8.74
N GLU A 179 -2.91 17.45 -8.56
CA GLU A 179 -1.79 18.12 -7.86
C GLU A 179 -1.63 17.65 -6.40
N GLU A 180 -2.68 17.11 -5.80
CA GLU A 180 -2.63 16.52 -4.47
C GLU A 180 -1.59 15.39 -4.36
N PHE A 181 -1.31 14.66 -5.43
CA PHE A 181 -0.29 13.60 -5.42
C PHE A 181 1.13 14.18 -5.34
N SER A 182 1.44 15.22 -6.12
CA SER A 182 2.74 15.91 -6.03
C SER A 182 2.90 16.62 -4.69
N THR A 183 1.83 17.28 -4.21
CA THR A 183 1.79 17.92 -2.90
C THR A 183 2.08 16.93 -1.77
N TYR A 184 1.48 15.74 -1.81
CA TYR A 184 1.72 14.69 -0.82
C TYR A 184 3.19 14.23 -0.81
N ILE A 185 3.78 13.97 -1.98
CA ILE A 185 5.17 13.48 -2.08
C ILE A 185 6.15 14.57 -1.65
N ASN A 186 5.93 15.81 -2.08
CA ASN A 186 6.75 16.96 -1.66
C ASN A 186 6.67 17.16 -0.15
N TYR A 187 5.48 17.05 0.45
CA TYR A 187 5.31 17.11 1.89
C TYR A 187 6.13 16.02 2.60
N ALA A 188 5.98 14.75 2.19
CA ALA A 188 6.71 13.65 2.79
C ALA A 188 8.24 13.85 2.70
N ARG A 189 8.74 14.30 1.55
CA ARG A 189 10.17 14.58 1.33
C ARG A 189 10.70 15.80 2.10
N SER A 190 9.83 16.76 2.44
CA SER A 190 10.23 17.96 3.19
C SER A 190 10.41 17.73 4.69
N LEU A 191 9.88 16.63 5.23
CA LEU A 191 9.97 16.32 6.64
C LEU A 191 11.40 15.92 7.01
N GLY A 192 11.97 16.63 7.97
CA GLY A 192 13.20 16.26 8.63
C GLY A 192 13.04 14.99 9.47
N PHE A 193 14.18 14.42 9.89
CA PHE A 193 14.22 13.13 10.59
C PHE A 193 13.33 13.05 11.83
N GLN A 194 13.15 14.17 12.55
CA GLN A 194 12.36 14.26 13.79
C GLN A 194 11.00 14.95 13.60
N ASP A 195 10.69 15.41 12.39
CA ASP A 195 9.50 16.19 12.15
C ASP A 195 8.27 15.29 12.21
N LYS A 196 7.42 15.54 13.21
CA LYS A 196 6.18 14.79 13.34
C LYS A 196 5.24 15.14 12.18
N PRO A 197 4.83 14.16 11.36
CA PRO A 197 3.94 14.43 10.24
C PRO A 197 2.56 14.94 10.69
N ASN A 198 1.98 15.83 9.90
CA ASN A 198 0.61 16.27 10.02
C ASN A 198 -0.31 15.36 9.19
N TYR A 199 -0.61 14.18 9.72
CA TYR A 199 -1.48 13.19 9.05
C TYR A 199 -2.86 13.74 8.72
N ALA A 200 -3.40 14.65 9.54
CA ALA A 200 -4.68 15.29 9.31
C ALA A 200 -4.67 16.21 8.08
N TYR A 201 -3.55 16.89 7.80
CA TYR A 201 -3.34 17.65 6.57
C TYR A 201 -3.33 16.73 5.35
N LEU A 202 -2.55 15.64 5.40
CA LEU A 202 -2.45 14.68 4.30
C LEU A 202 -3.80 14.01 3.98
N ARG A 203 -4.58 13.62 4.98
CA ARG A 203 -5.94 13.09 4.76
C ARG A 203 -6.88 14.15 4.19
N ARG A 204 -6.80 15.39 4.68
CA ARG A 204 -7.65 16.49 4.21
C ARG A 204 -7.38 16.84 2.74
N LEU A 205 -6.13 16.74 2.31
CA LEU A 205 -5.71 16.93 0.93
C LEU A 205 -6.53 16.01 -0.01
N PHE A 206 -6.48 14.69 0.23
CA PHE A 206 -7.23 13.73 -0.59
C PHE A 206 -8.75 13.77 -0.38
N ARG A 207 -9.25 14.08 0.83
CA ARG A 207 -10.69 14.25 1.06
C ARG A 207 -11.27 15.44 0.30
N ARG A 208 -10.53 16.55 0.19
CA ARG A 208 -10.94 17.72 -0.60
C ARG A 208 -11.01 17.39 -2.09
N LEU A 209 -10.01 16.69 -2.60
CA LEU A 209 -10.03 16.17 -3.98
C LEU A 209 -11.20 15.21 -4.21
N PHE A 210 -11.46 14.31 -3.26
CA PHE A 210 -12.59 13.38 -3.34
C PHE A 210 -13.93 14.12 -3.46
N ALA A 211 -14.13 15.14 -2.63
CA ALA A 211 -15.33 15.98 -2.67
C ALA A 211 -15.42 16.84 -3.94
N SER A 212 -14.30 17.41 -4.42
CA SER A 212 -14.28 18.24 -5.64
C SER A 212 -14.60 17.45 -6.90
N LYS A 213 -14.29 16.14 -6.92
CA LYS A 213 -14.69 15.21 -7.97
C LYS A 213 -16.15 14.71 -7.86
N GLY A 214 -16.88 15.11 -6.81
CA GLY A 214 -18.26 14.70 -6.59
C GLY A 214 -18.41 13.22 -6.22
N PHE A 215 -17.34 12.57 -5.76
CA PHE A 215 -17.41 11.16 -5.37
C PHE A 215 -18.20 10.99 -4.07
N LYS A 216 -18.96 9.89 -3.99
CA LYS A 216 -19.71 9.50 -2.80
C LYS A 216 -18.88 8.56 -1.94
N TYR A 217 -18.91 8.78 -0.63
CA TYR A 217 -18.25 7.90 0.34
C TYR A 217 -19.16 6.70 0.66
N ASP A 218 -19.34 5.83 -0.31
CA ASP A 218 -20.24 4.67 -0.29
C ASP A 218 -19.52 3.34 -0.02
N ASN A 219 -18.19 3.38 0.15
CA ASN A 219 -17.32 2.20 0.25
C ASN A 219 -17.38 1.27 -0.96
N VAL A 220 -17.78 1.78 -2.13
CA VAL A 220 -17.72 1.05 -3.40
C VAL A 220 -16.35 1.29 -4.05
N PHE A 221 -15.55 0.23 -4.07
CA PHE A 221 -14.25 0.16 -4.73
C PHE A 221 -14.39 -0.55 -6.09
N ASP A 222 -13.36 -0.44 -6.93
CA ASP A 222 -13.36 -1.01 -8.28
C ASP A 222 -13.63 -2.53 -8.27
N TRP A 223 -13.03 -3.26 -7.31
CA TRP A 223 -13.24 -4.70 -7.17
C TRP A 223 -14.66 -5.03 -6.69
N THR A 224 -15.28 -4.16 -5.89
CA THR A 224 -16.67 -4.34 -5.45
C THR A 224 -17.62 -4.19 -6.63
N GLU A 225 -17.38 -3.20 -7.48
CA GLU A 225 -18.15 -2.95 -8.70
C GLU A 225 -17.96 -4.08 -9.72
N LYS A 226 -16.70 -4.45 -10.02
CA LYS A 226 -16.37 -5.56 -10.92
C LYS A 226 -17.05 -6.85 -10.48
N ARG A 227 -16.96 -7.18 -9.18
CA ARG A 227 -17.58 -8.37 -8.62
C ARG A 227 -19.10 -8.36 -8.73
N PHE A 228 -19.75 -7.22 -8.56
CA PHE A 228 -21.21 -7.10 -8.69
C PHE A 228 -21.68 -7.44 -10.11
N TYR A 229 -21.00 -6.92 -11.13
CA TYR A 229 -21.34 -7.21 -12.53
C TYR A 229 -21.02 -8.66 -12.92
N GLU A 230 -19.92 -9.23 -12.44
CA GLU A 230 -19.62 -10.67 -12.64
C GLU A 230 -20.72 -11.58 -12.08
N LEU A 231 -21.28 -11.25 -10.91
CA LEU A 231 -22.35 -12.03 -10.30
C LEU A 231 -23.68 -11.87 -11.04
N ARG A 232 -23.99 -10.67 -11.57
CA ARG A 232 -25.17 -10.47 -12.40
C ARG A 232 -25.06 -11.17 -13.75
N GLY A 233 -23.93 -11.04 -14.43
CA GLY A 233 -23.71 -11.72 -15.71
C GLY A 233 -23.85 -13.24 -15.63
N LYS A 234 -23.46 -13.85 -14.49
CA LYS A 234 -23.66 -15.28 -14.22
C LYS A 234 -25.11 -15.65 -13.87
N ALA A 235 -25.88 -14.72 -13.32
CA ALA A 235 -27.30 -14.97 -13.00
C ALA A 235 -28.19 -14.96 -14.26
N ASP A 236 -27.72 -14.30 -15.33
CA ASP A 236 -28.42 -14.19 -16.61
C ASP A 236 -28.03 -15.31 -17.61
N GLU A 237 -27.12 -16.23 -17.26
CA GLU A 237 -26.80 -17.42 -18.07
C GLU A 237 -27.91 -18.49 -17.91
N PRO A 238 -28.53 -18.97 -19.02
CA PRO A 238 -29.57 -19.98 -18.93
C PRO A 238 -29.02 -21.30 -18.37
N ILE A 239 -29.69 -21.85 -17.36
CA ILE A 239 -29.41 -23.19 -16.83
C ILE A 239 -29.69 -24.18 -17.97
N MET A 240 -28.64 -24.75 -18.55
CA MET A 240 -28.81 -25.91 -19.43
C MET A 240 -29.20 -27.10 -18.57
N GLU A 241 -30.50 -27.37 -18.45
CA GLU A 241 -31.00 -28.67 -18.00
C GLU A 241 -30.52 -29.73 -19.00
N GLN A 242 -29.49 -30.50 -18.63
CA GLN A 242 -29.22 -31.75 -19.32
C GLN A 242 -30.31 -32.73 -18.89
N GLY A 243 -31.24 -32.93 -19.82
CA GLY A 243 -32.42 -33.75 -19.67
C GLY A 243 -32.11 -35.19 -19.28
N SER A 244 -33.07 -35.75 -18.56
CA SER A 244 -33.21 -37.18 -18.28
C SER A 244 -33.08 -38.01 -19.55
N ASP A 245 -32.06 -38.87 -19.61
CA ASP A 245 -32.05 -40.00 -20.53
C ASP A 245 -33.21 -40.94 -20.18
N SER A 246 -34.28 -40.85 -20.97
CA SER A 246 -35.24 -41.93 -21.16
C SER A 246 -35.10 -42.42 -22.59
N ASN A 247 -34.60 -43.64 -22.77
CA ASN A 247 -35.07 -44.54 -23.82
C ASN A 247 -34.60 -45.96 -23.49
N ASP A 248 -35.51 -46.71 -22.87
CA ASP A 248 -35.66 -48.13 -23.12
C ASP A 248 -36.05 -48.33 -24.59
N ALA A 249 -35.29 -49.14 -25.33
CA ALA A 249 -35.76 -50.09 -26.35
C ALA A 249 -34.62 -51.04 -26.75
#